data_AF-B8BZQ8-F1
#
_entry.id   AF-B8BZQ8-F1
#
_cell.length_a   1.000
_cell.length_b   1.000
_cell.length_c   1.000
_cell.angle_alpha   90.00
_cell.angle_beta   90.00
_cell.angle_gamma   90.00
#
_symmetry.space_group_name_H-M   'P 1'
#
loop_
_entity.id
_entity.type
_entity.pdbx_description
1 polymer ?
#
loop_
_entity_poly.entity_id
_entity_poly.type
_entity_poly.pdbx_seq_one_letter_code
_entity_poly.pdbx_strand_id
1 'polypeptide(L)'
;MTDARGPGVNSGAILLIPSLHRLTPPVTRKAAVVLLFCCRAMEPSVAAHNGSTKDRHRRRLKGNSLWTYFLIVAVIIGAIIFQATLLRLTHGTNNITSGREALLNEFAASARNATKTRQSDIDIKGSTPRDSLVDRSVKVEIPDNDRKLAFVHIGKSGGSTISLLLRNGCMNAVDGEPCEEKRWEKVKGPAGQVETIASQRIEFYLHTPHAERGMLKEYYDRITSVVMVVRDPLERFISAFLCRHPKNIDAMRARNRRVRLQAEMRGEEAPAWAKPIWGHSDVETNEIHRASFTGCYPNVNEFAFCADERPLRTVIYNTTISWTKKKGSHQRDISLDCVQLCRDIATGKTDNIHHVRWNYQSFLNDLSPEKEVFVIRTTHLWNDWVTVNNILGSTEDVSVPEKGTEEDTVNARRSLPVRNNLTPEGREILCQLLREEIRVYVSMLNRAVNLSNDDVQSSLDGVKNNCPLVYESLSLASSKH
;
A
#
# COMPACT_ATOMS: atom_id res chain seq x y z
N MET A 1 -18.98 24.49 -47.60
CA MET A 1 -19.86 24.49 -48.79
C MET A 1 -19.31 23.39 -49.69
N THR A 2 -19.89 22.22 -49.90
CA THR A 2 -21.26 21.68 -49.87
C THR A 2 -21.14 20.21 -49.46
N ASP A 3 -21.71 19.77 -48.34
CA ASP A 3 -23.02 19.11 -48.24
C ASP A 3 -23.23 17.90 -49.18
N ALA A 4 -23.18 16.69 -48.61
CA ALA A 4 -23.80 15.48 -49.14
C ALA A 4 -24.16 14.56 -47.97
N ARG A 5 -25.46 14.48 -47.66
CA ARG A 5 -26.07 13.58 -46.68
C ARG A 5 -26.35 12.22 -47.32
N GLY A 6 -26.19 11.15 -46.55
CA GLY A 6 -26.64 9.79 -46.85
C GLY A 6 -26.82 8.99 -45.55
N PRO A 7 -27.69 7.96 -45.53
CA PRO A 7 -28.75 7.86 -44.52
C PRO A 7 -28.44 6.98 -43.31
N GLY A 8 -29.22 7.23 -42.25
CA GLY A 8 -29.14 6.55 -40.97
C GLY A 8 -29.62 5.10 -40.98
N VAL A 9 -29.06 4.34 -40.05
CA VAL A 9 -29.52 3.01 -39.66
C VAL A 9 -29.90 3.06 -38.18
N ASN A 10 -31.20 2.87 -37.94
CA ASN A 10 -31.77 2.55 -36.64
C ASN A 10 -31.43 1.11 -36.28
N SER A 11 -30.75 0.90 -35.16
CA SER A 11 -30.67 -0.42 -34.50
C SER A 11 -31.00 -0.23 -33.02
N GLY A 12 -32.25 -0.48 -32.66
CA GLY A 12 -32.70 -0.58 -31.28
C GLY A 12 -32.14 -1.86 -30.65
N ALA A 13 -31.34 -1.70 -29.60
CA ALA A 13 -30.94 -2.81 -28.74
C ALA A 13 -31.98 -2.98 -27.62
N ILE A 14 -32.72 -4.09 -27.68
CA ILE A 14 -33.60 -4.59 -26.62
C ILE A 14 -32.69 -5.17 -25.53
N LEU A 15 -32.63 -4.49 -24.38
CA LEU A 15 -31.92 -4.98 -23.19
C LEU A 15 -32.83 -5.98 -22.45
N LEU A 16 -32.60 -7.28 -22.63
CA LEU A 16 -33.19 -8.33 -21.81
C LEU A 16 -32.42 -8.40 -20.48
N ILE A 17 -33.07 -8.03 -19.39
CA ILE A 17 -32.57 -8.19 -18.01
C ILE A 17 -32.86 -9.62 -17.54
N PRO A 18 -31.85 -10.45 -17.21
CA PRO A 18 -32.10 -11.73 -16.57
C PRO A 18 -32.49 -11.55 -15.10
N SER A 19 -33.57 -12.23 -14.72
CA SER A 19 -34.15 -12.28 -13.39
C SER A 19 -33.18 -12.90 -12.36
N LEU A 20 -32.74 -12.11 -11.39
CA LEU A 20 -31.99 -12.57 -10.22
C LEU A 20 -32.98 -13.07 -9.15
N HIS A 21 -33.32 -14.35 -9.24
CA HIS A 21 -33.98 -15.09 -8.17
C HIS A 21 -33.05 -16.16 -7.62
N ARG A 22 -32.42 -15.88 -6.47
CA ARG A 22 -32.22 -16.76 -5.30
C ARG A 22 -31.14 -16.17 -4.40
N LEU A 23 -31.22 -16.50 -3.10
CA LEU A 23 -30.32 -16.12 -2.01
C LEU A 23 -30.66 -14.82 -1.27
N THR A 24 -31.84 -14.73 -0.67
CA THR A 24 -32.02 -13.99 0.60
C THR A 24 -33.00 -14.72 1.53
N PRO A 25 -32.71 -14.82 2.85
CA PRO A 25 -33.56 -15.51 3.81
C PRO A 25 -34.89 -14.78 4.04
N PRO A 26 -35.98 -15.51 4.37
CA PRO A 26 -37.36 -15.02 4.33
C PRO A 26 -37.70 -13.88 5.32
N VAL A 27 -36.81 -13.55 6.26
CA VAL A 27 -37.06 -12.54 7.30
C VAL A 27 -36.83 -11.11 6.80
N THR A 28 -36.03 -10.89 5.76
CA THR A 28 -35.75 -9.53 5.23
C THR A 28 -36.77 -9.05 4.19
N ARG A 29 -37.55 -9.95 3.58
CA ARG A 29 -38.59 -9.58 2.59
C ARG A 29 -39.74 -8.77 3.18
N LYS A 30 -40.12 -9.01 4.43
CA LYS A 30 -41.23 -8.28 5.07
C LYS A 30 -40.86 -6.85 5.46
N ALA A 31 -39.59 -6.59 5.80
CA ALA A 31 -39.13 -5.23 6.11
C ALA A 31 -38.96 -4.37 4.84
N ALA A 32 -38.49 -4.97 3.73
CA ALA A 32 -38.30 -4.25 2.47
C ALA A 32 -39.63 -3.85 1.80
N VAL A 33 -40.68 -4.67 1.92
CA VAL A 33 -42.01 -4.35 1.35
C VAL A 33 -42.71 -3.20 2.09
N VAL A 34 -42.46 -3.02 3.38
CA VAL A 34 -43.02 -1.89 4.15
C VAL A 34 -42.32 -0.57 3.78
N LEU A 35 -41.00 -0.59 3.53
CA LEU A 35 -40.25 0.60 3.11
C LEU A 35 -40.58 1.05 1.68
N LEU A 36 -40.82 0.11 0.75
CA LEU A 36 -41.17 0.43 -0.64
C LEU A 36 -42.59 0.98 -0.82
N PHE A 37 -43.54 0.61 0.05
CA PHE A 37 -44.90 1.18 0.00
C PHE A 37 -44.96 2.63 0.51
N CYS A 38 -44.07 3.02 1.43
CA CYS A 38 -44.03 4.41 1.94
C CYS A 38 -43.44 5.42 0.95
N CYS A 39 -42.52 5.01 0.07
CA CYS A 39 -41.91 5.93 -0.90
C CYS A 39 -42.82 6.26 -2.10
N ARG A 40 -43.85 5.45 -2.40
CA ARG A 40 -44.69 5.63 -3.59
C ARG A 40 -45.94 6.50 -3.37
N ALA A 41 -46.22 6.90 -2.13
CA ALA A 41 -47.37 7.73 -1.77
C ALA A 41 -47.03 9.24 -1.68
N MET A 42 -45.85 9.68 -2.13
CA MET A 42 -45.38 11.06 -1.96
C MET A 42 -44.74 11.61 -3.24
N GLU A 43 -45.53 11.74 -4.31
CA GLU A 43 -45.22 12.68 -5.40
C GLU A 43 -46.18 13.88 -5.31
N PRO A 44 -45.72 15.09 -4.97
CA PRO A 44 -46.52 16.28 -5.17
C PRO A 44 -46.44 16.70 -6.64
N SER A 45 -47.58 16.69 -7.31
CA SER A 45 -47.81 17.27 -8.63
C SER A 45 -47.40 18.74 -8.66
N VAL A 46 -46.35 19.06 -9.42
CA VAL A 46 -45.85 20.43 -9.64
C VAL A 46 -46.72 21.10 -10.70
N ALA A 47 -47.71 21.87 -10.26
CA ALA A 47 -48.40 22.86 -11.10
C ALA A 47 -47.69 24.21 -10.96
N ALA A 48 -47.25 24.78 -12.08
CA ALA A 48 -46.61 26.08 -12.15
C ALA A 48 -47.64 27.21 -11.96
N HIS A 49 -47.46 28.04 -10.93
CA HIS A 49 -48.14 29.32 -10.83
C HIS A 49 -47.17 30.39 -10.29
N ASN A 50 -46.96 31.43 -11.11
CA ASN A 50 -46.29 32.67 -10.74
C ASN A 50 -47.16 33.46 -9.75
N GLY A 51 -46.64 33.71 -8.55
CA GLY A 51 -47.35 34.50 -7.54
C GLY A 51 -46.45 34.96 -6.39
N SER A 52 -46.38 36.29 -6.25
CA SER A 52 -45.87 37.15 -5.15
C SER A 52 -45.41 36.50 -3.83
N THR A 53 -44.19 36.86 -3.41
CA THR A 53 -43.40 36.29 -2.31
C THR A 53 -43.80 36.70 -0.88
N LYS A 54 -44.86 37.49 -0.65
CA LYS A 54 -45.14 38.03 0.69
C LYS A 54 -46.13 37.25 1.57
N ASP A 55 -46.80 36.21 1.07
CA ASP A 55 -47.83 35.48 1.86
C ASP A 55 -47.46 34.04 2.31
N ARG A 56 -46.23 33.57 2.03
CA ARG A 56 -45.84 32.18 2.33
C ARG A 56 -45.49 31.89 3.79
N HIS A 57 -45.28 32.90 4.64
CA HIS A 57 -44.74 32.64 5.98
C HIS A 57 -45.77 32.23 7.04
N ARG A 58 -47.08 32.43 6.80
CA ARG A 58 -48.11 32.24 7.83
C ARG A 58 -48.83 30.88 7.83
N ARG A 59 -48.61 30.02 6.83
CA ARG A 59 -49.29 28.69 6.72
C ARG A 59 -48.41 27.48 7.04
N ARG A 60 -47.17 27.65 7.50
CA ARG A 60 -46.20 26.55 7.70
C ARG A 60 -46.12 25.96 9.11
N LEU A 61 -46.94 26.40 10.06
CA LEU A 61 -46.79 26.06 11.49
C LEU A 61 -47.81 25.06 12.07
N LYS A 62 -48.67 24.42 11.26
CA LYS A 62 -49.65 23.44 11.78
C LYS A 62 -49.49 21.99 11.27
N GLY A 63 -48.44 21.69 10.48
CA GLY A 63 -48.22 20.35 9.92
C GLY A 63 -47.11 19.49 10.57
N ASN A 64 -46.29 20.06 11.46
CA ASN A 64 -45.05 19.39 11.89
C ASN A 64 -45.22 18.37 13.02
N SER A 65 -46.38 18.30 13.70
CA SER A 65 -46.55 17.41 14.85
C SER A 65 -46.50 15.93 14.48
N LEU A 66 -47.07 15.53 13.33
CA LEU A 66 -47.13 14.11 12.96
C LEU A 66 -45.76 13.56 12.53
N TRP A 67 -44.97 14.40 11.85
CA TRP A 67 -43.64 14.04 11.37
C TRP A 67 -42.65 13.77 12.51
N THR A 68 -42.71 14.59 13.57
CA THR A 68 -41.85 14.39 14.75
C THR A 68 -42.17 13.08 15.47
N TYR A 69 -43.45 12.72 15.57
CA TYR A 69 -43.86 11.43 16.16
C TYR A 69 -43.36 10.22 15.34
N PHE A 70 -43.46 10.26 14.02
CA PHE A 70 -42.93 9.19 13.17
C PHE A 70 -41.42 9.00 13.31
N LEU A 71 -40.67 10.10 13.41
CA LEU A 71 -39.22 10.07 13.52
C LEU A 71 -38.77 9.50 14.88
N ILE A 72 -39.47 9.85 15.97
CA ILE A 72 -39.23 9.29 17.30
C ILE A 72 -39.51 7.77 17.32
N VAL A 73 -40.63 7.33 16.75
CA VAL A 73 -40.97 5.90 16.72
C VAL A 73 -39.96 5.09 15.90
N ALA A 74 -39.49 5.62 14.76
CA ALA A 74 -38.48 4.96 13.93
C ALA A 74 -37.13 4.79 14.68
N VAL A 75 -36.69 5.81 15.43
CA VAL A 75 -35.46 5.74 16.23
C VAL A 75 -35.57 4.70 17.35
N ILE A 76 -36.71 4.64 18.04
CA ILE A 76 -36.95 3.67 19.12
C ILE A 76 -36.93 2.23 18.57
N ILE A 77 -37.59 1.98 17.44
CA ILE A 77 -37.59 0.65 16.81
C ILE A 77 -36.17 0.25 16.38
N GLY A 78 -35.41 1.19 15.79
CA GLY A 78 -34.01 0.96 15.43
C GLY A 78 -33.12 0.59 16.63
N ALA A 79 -33.29 1.28 17.75
CA ALA A 79 -32.54 0.99 18.98
C ALA A 79 -32.88 -0.39 19.57
N ILE A 80 -34.15 -0.80 19.54
CA ILE A 80 -34.60 -2.13 20.00
C ILE A 80 -34.00 -3.25 19.13
N ILE A 81 -34.03 -3.09 17.80
CA ILE A 81 -33.44 -4.06 16.86
C ILE A 81 -31.93 -4.17 17.08
N PHE A 82 -31.25 -3.04 17.28
CA PHE A 82 -29.81 -3.02 17.54
C PHE A 82 -29.45 -3.74 18.85
N GLN A 83 -30.15 -3.45 19.94
CA GLN A 83 -29.97 -4.12 21.24
C GLN A 83 -30.21 -5.63 21.15
N ALA A 84 -31.27 -6.08 20.47
CA ALA A 84 -31.56 -7.49 20.26
C ALA A 84 -30.48 -8.20 19.43
N THR A 85 -29.87 -7.49 18.48
CA THR A 85 -28.76 -8.02 17.66
C THR A 85 -27.48 -8.13 18.48
N LEU A 86 -27.18 -7.13 19.31
CA LEU A 86 -26.01 -7.12 20.19
C LEU A 86 -26.07 -8.28 21.21
N LEU A 87 -27.24 -8.52 21.81
CA LEU A 87 -27.49 -9.64 22.74
C LEU A 87 -27.30 -11.02 22.10
N ARG A 88 -27.60 -11.18 20.81
CA ARG A 88 -27.35 -12.44 20.10
C ARG A 88 -25.88 -12.68 19.80
N LEU A 89 -25.11 -11.62 19.55
CA LEU A 89 -23.68 -11.71 19.29
C LEU A 89 -22.90 -12.02 20.58
N THR A 90 -23.29 -11.46 21.71
CA THR A 90 -22.61 -11.72 23.00
C THR A 90 -22.85 -13.13 23.53
N HIS A 91 -23.98 -13.76 23.21
CA HIS A 91 -24.22 -15.18 23.55
C HIS A 91 -23.43 -16.17 22.67
N GLY A 92 -22.95 -15.75 21.49
CA GLY A 92 -22.17 -16.61 20.59
C GLY A 92 -20.68 -16.72 20.94
N THR A 93 -20.14 -15.82 21.77
CA THR A 93 -18.69 -15.71 22.02
C THR A 93 -18.19 -16.55 23.19
N ASN A 94 -19.06 -17.15 24.00
CA ASN A 94 -18.64 -17.91 25.20
C ASN A 94 -18.17 -19.35 24.92
N ASN A 95 -18.28 -19.84 23.68
CA ASN A 95 -17.79 -21.19 23.30
C ASN A 95 -16.44 -21.20 22.58
N ILE A 96 -15.85 -20.03 22.26
CA ILE A 96 -14.63 -19.95 21.42
C ILE A 96 -13.35 -19.78 22.26
N THR A 97 -13.45 -19.27 23.49
CA THR A 97 -12.28 -19.06 24.36
C THR A 97 -11.66 -20.35 24.91
N SER A 98 -12.45 -21.41 25.12
CA SER A 98 -11.93 -22.70 25.62
C SER A 98 -11.07 -23.48 24.61
N GLY A 99 -11.28 -23.29 23.30
CA GLY A 99 -10.51 -24.01 22.27
C GLY A 99 -9.14 -23.40 21.99
N ARG A 100 -8.95 -22.12 22.30
CA ARG A 100 -7.74 -21.37 21.95
C ARG A 100 -6.58 -21.63 22.92
N GLU A 101 -6.86 -21.91 24.19
CA GLU A 101 -5.82 -22.28 25.17
C GLU A 101 -5.31 -23.71 24.95
N ALA A 102 -6.16 -24.64 24.51
CA ALA A 102 -5.73 -26.01 24.19
C ALA A 102 -4.74 -26.04 23.01
N LEU A 103 -5.00 -25.24 21.97
CA LEU A 103 -4.21 -25.18 20.75
C LEU A 103 -2.83 -24.51 20.97
N LEU A 104 -2.76 -23.51 21.87
CA LEU A 104 -1.50 -22.86 22.25
C LEU A 104 -0.60 -23.77 23.10
N ASN A 105 -1.20 -24.58 23.99
CA ASN A 105 -0.44 -25.54 24.79
C ASN A 105 0.13 -26.70 23.96
N GLU A 106 -0.59 -27.14 22.92
CA GLU A 106 -0.10 -28.18 21.99
C GLU A 106 1.07 -27.67 21.13
N PHE A 107 1.01 -26.43 20.65
CA PHE A 107 2.13 -25.79 19.93
C PHE A 107 3.38 -25.62 20.82
N ALA A 108 3.19 -25.21 22.08
CA ALA A 108 4.30 -25.03 23.02
C ALA A 108 4.94 -26.36 23.47
N ALA A 109 4.22 -27.48 23.39
CA ALA A 109 4.75 -28.82 23.65
C ALA A 109 5.54 -29.35 22.43
N SER A 110 5.05 -29.09 21.21
CA SER A 110 5.74 -29.50 19.97
C SER A 110 7.09 -28.78 19.79
N ALA A 111 7.16 -27.49 20.13
CA ALA A 111 8.40 -26.71 20.07
C ALA A 111 9.49 -27.19 21.06
N ARG A 112 9.09 -27.71 22.23
CA ARG A 112 10.01 -28.25 23.26
C ARG A 112 10.58 -29.62 22.91
N ASN A 113 9.86 -30.42 22.12
CA ASN A 113 10.35 -31.71 21.66
C ASN A 113 11.28 -31.59 20.44
N ALA A 114 11.13 -30.54 19.62
CA ALA A 114 11.99 -30.30 18.47
C ALA A 114 13.44 -29.92 18.84
N THR A 115 13.68 -29.42 20.06
CA THR A 115 15.01 -28.98 20.51
C THR A 115 15.88 -30.09 21.09
N LYS A 116 15.34 -31.30 21.32
CA LYS A 116 16.07 -32.38 22.03
C LYS A 116 16.63 -33.49 21.13
N THR A 117 16.40 -33.44 19.82
CA THR A 117 16.74 -34.55 18.90
C THR A 117 17.56 -34.10 17.69
N ARG A 118 18.65 -33.34 17.91
CA ARG A 118 19.61 -33.02 16.84
C ARG A 118 21.05 -33.05 17.35
N GLN A 119 21.48 -34.25 17.72
CA GLN A 119 22.88 -34.58 17.92
C GLN A 119 23.09 -36.04 17.47
N SER A 120 22.90 -36.31 16.18
CA SER A 120 23.37 -37.54 15.56
C SER A 120 23.81 -37.21 14.14
N ASP A 121 25.09 -37.44 13.92
CA ASP A 121 25.86 -37.10 12.75
C ASP A 121 25.24 -37.63 11.46
N ILE A 122 24.96 -36.71 10.53
CA ILE A 122 24.80 -37.04 9.11
C ILE A 122 25.92 -36.30 8.38
N ASP A 123 26.94 -37.06 8.01
CA ASP A 123 28.06 -36.65 7.19
C ASP A 123 27.59 -36.52 5.72
N ILE A 124 26.91 -35.41 5.40
CA ILE A 124 26.53 -35.05 4.03
C ILE A 124 27.73 -34.33 3.38
N LYS A 125 28.51 -35.09 2.64
CA LYS A 125 29.51 -34.54 1.72
C LYS A 125 28.84 -33.72 0.62
N GLY A 126 29.04 -32.39 0.67
CA GLY A 126 29.72 -31.73 -0.44
C GLY A 126 28.96 -30.75 -1.35
N SER A 127 27.69 -30.43 -1.11
CA SER A 127 27.12 -29.18 -1.66
C SER A 127 27.14 -28.13 -0.56
N THR A 128 27.91 -27.06 -0.76
CA THR A 128 27.84 -25.89 0.11
C THR A 128 26.38 -25.40 0.13
N PRO A 129 25.77 -25.17 1.30
CA PRO A 129 24.36 -24.75 1.42
C PRO A 129 23.98 -23.41 0.77
N ARG A 130 24.84 -22.85 -0.09
CA ARG A 130 24.70 -21.52 -0.70
C ARG A 130 23.53 -21.42 -1.69
N ASP A 131 23.10 -22.50 -2.34
CA ASP A 131 22.17 -22.40 -3.48
C ASP A 131 20.71 -22.78 -3.17
N SER A 132 20.37 -23.11 -1.92
CA SER A 132 19.07 -23.73 -1.59
C SER A 132 17.81 -22.89 -1.83
N LEU A 133 17.96 -21.57 -2.01
CA LEU A 133 16.84 -20.64 -2.23
C LEU A 133 16.74 -20.11 -3.65
N VAL A 134 17.72 -20.41 -4.52
CA VAL A 134 17.64 -20.02 -5.93
C VAL A 134 16.83 -21.09 -6.66
N ASP A 135 15.59 -20.76 -6.98
CA ASP A 135 14.69 -21.61 -7.76
C ASP A 135 14.19 -20.84 -8.98
N ARG A 136 14.68 -21.21 -10.15
CA ARG A 136 14.33 -20.57 -11.42
C ARG A 136 13.25 -21.34 -12.18
N SER A 137 12.75 -22.45 -11.64
CA SER A 137 11.71 -23.27 -12.29
C SER A 137 10.37 -22.52 -12.39
N VAL A 138 10.17 -21.51 -11.55
CA VAL A 138 8.97 -20.65 -11.50
C VAL A 138 9.03 -19.44 -12.44
N LYS A 139 10.10 -19.32 -13.24
CA LYS A 139 10.26 -18.23 -14.21
C LYS A 139 9.29 -18.43 -15.38
N VAL A 140 8.57 -17.37 -15.74
CA VAL A 140 7.69 -17.35 -16.91
C VAL A 140 8.19 -16.31 -17.88
N GLU A 141 8.53 -16.73 -19.09
CA GLU A 141 8.90 -15.84 -20.20
C GLU A 141 7.74 -15.75 -21.18
N ILE A 142 7.40 -14.52 -21.58
CA ILE A 142 6.38 -14.26 -22.61
C ILE A 142 7.09 -13.80 -23.88
N PRO A 143 6.75 -14.33 -25.07
CA PRO A 143 7.31 -13.86 -26.33
C PRO A 143 7.16 -12.35 -26.47
N ASP A 144 8.18 -11.69 -27.02
CA ASP A 144 8.24 -10.23 -26.97
C ASP A 144 7.02 -9.54 -27.62
N ASN A 145 6.50 -10.09 -28.72
CA ASN A 145 5.33 -9.55 -29.42
C ASN A 145 4.02 -9.67 -28.62
N ASP A 146 3.97 -10.53 -27.60
CA ASP A 146 2.78 -10.80 -26.78
C ASP A 146 2.80 -10.02 -25.44
N ARG A 147 3.86 -9.23 -25.21
CA ARG A 147 4.03 -8.45 -23.96
C ARG A 147 3.11 -7.23 -23.92
N LYS A 148 2.29 -7.19 -22.88
CA LYS A 148 1.54 -6.03 -22.39
C LYS A 148 2.01 -5.76 -20.97
N LEU A 149 2.56 -4.58 -20.74
CA LEU A 149 3.35 -4.28 -19.54
C LEU A 149 2.62 -3.31 -18.61
N ALA A 150 2.60 -3.62 -17.32
CA ALA A 150 2.30 -2.65 -16.27
C ALA A 150 3.55 -2.40 -15.41
N PHE A 151 3.72 -1.18 -14.92
CA PHE A 151 4.73 -0.89 -13.91
C PHE A 151 4.10 -0.86 -12.51
N VAL A 152 4.64 -1.64 -11.58
CA VAL A 152 4.14 -1.72 -10.20
C VAL A 152 5.12 -1.07 -9.24
N HIS A 153 4.67 -0.01 -8.57
CA HIS A 153 5.41 0.66 -7.51
C HIS A 153 4.83 0.30 -6.15
N ILE A 154 5.65 -0.36 -5.33
CA ILE A 154 5.29 -0.79 -3.98
C ILE A 154 6.12 -0.04 -2.91
N GLY A 155 5.45 0.75 -2.07
CA GLY A 155 6.07 1.37 -0.90
C GLY A 155 7.30 2.27 -1.23
N LYS A 156 8.40 2.07 -0.48
CA LYS A 156 9.66 2.83 -0.61
C LYS A 156 10.77 2.05 -1.34
N SER A 157 10.42 1.38 -2.44
CA SER A 157 11.39 0.64 -3.26
C SER A 157 12.07 1.45 -4.37
N GLY A 158 11.78 2.75 -4.53
CA GLY A 158 12.34 3.55 -5.63
C GLY A 158 11.45 3.62 -6.88
N GLY A 159 10.25 3.05 -6.83
CA GLY A 159 9.29 3.15 -7.94
C GLY A 159 8.92 4.58 -8.34
N SER A 160 8.92 5.55 -7.40
CA SER A 160 8.76 6.97 -7.76
C SER A 160 9.86 7.48 -8.67
N THR A 161 11.10 7.00 -8.51
CA THR A 161 12.24 7.41 -9.35
C THR A 161 12.04 6.90 -10.77
N ILE A 162 11.76 5.60 -10.94
CA ILE A 162 11.53 5.01 -12.27
C ILE A 162 10.27 5.59 -12.92
N SER A 163 9.21 5.88 -12.16
CA SER A 163 7.98 6.48 -12.71
C SER A 163 8.17 7.86 -13.37
N LEU A 164 9.30 8.53 -13.12
CA LEU A 164 9.64 9.78 -13.80
C LEU A 164 10.15 9.53 -15.23
N LEU A 165 10.67 8.34 -15.52
CA LEU A 165 11.15 7.91 -16.83
C LEU A 165 10.04 7.33 -17.71
N LEU A 166 8.82 7.19 -17.18
CA LEU A 166 7.69 6.58 -17.87
C LEU A 166 6.73 7.65 -18.39
N ARG A 167 6.34 7.56 -19.66
CA ARG A 167 5.24 8.38 -20.21
C ARG A 167 3.94 8.15 -19.47
N ASN A 168 3.64 6.89 -19.15
CA ASN A 168 2.43 6.46 -18.42
C ASN A 168 2.69 6.30 -16.91
N GLY A 169 3.65 7.05 -16.35
CA GLY A 169 4.08 6.96 -14.95
C GLY A 169 3.20 7.71 -13.93
N CYS A 170 1.93 7.96 -14.23
CA CYS A 170 0.98 8.63 -13.34
C CYS A 170 -0.13 7.65 -12.89
N MET A 171 -0.72 7.90 -11.71
CA MET A 171 -1.70 6.98 -11.11
C MET A 171 -2.98 6.82 -11.94
N ASN A 172 -3.40 7.84 -12.67
CA ASN A 172 -4.67 7.78 -13.41
C ASN A 172 -4.54 7.08 -14.77
N ALA A 173 -3.32 6.77 -15.21
CA ALA A 173 -3.06 6.10 -16.50
C ALA A 173 -3.79 4.77 -16.62
N VAL A 174 -3.89 4.02 -15.51
CA VAL A 174 -4.58 2.73 -15.51
C VAL A 174 -6.07 2.88 -15.79
N ASP A 175 -6.67 3.99 -15.39
CA ASP A 175 -8.08 4.31 -15.56
C ASP A 175 -8.35 4.98 -16.93
N GLY A 176 -7.34 5.04 -17.81
CA GLY A 176 -7.43 5.59 -19.17
C GLY A 176 -7.25 7.10 -19.25
N GLU A 177 -6.99 7.78 -18.13
CA GLU A 177 -6.67 9.20 -18.14
C GLU A 177 -5.22 9.41 -18.59
N PRO A 178 -4.97 10.23 -19.64
CA PRO A 178 -3.63 10.45 -20.11
C PRO A 178 -2.78 11.13 -19.05
N CYS A 179 -1.54 10.68 -18.90
CA CYS A 179 -0.54 11.44 -18.15
C CYS A 179 -0.16 12.71 -18.89
N GLU A 180 0.60 13.57 -18.21
CA GLU A 180 1.27 14.69 -18.87
C GLU A 180 2.11 14.21 -20.05
N GLU A 181 1.88 14.83 -21.21
CA GLU A 181 2.62 14.53 -22.44
C GLU A 181 4.12 14.75 -22.20
N LYS A 182 4.96 13.84 -22.71
CA LYS A 182 6.44 13.94 -22.61
C LYS A 182 6.94 14.12 -21.18
N ARG A 183 6.24 13.59 -20.17
CA ARG A 183 6.65 13.63 -18.75
C ARG A 183 8.11 13.26 -18.51
N TRP A 184 8.62 12.28 -19.27
CA TRP A 184 10.01 11.80 -19.18
C TRP A 184 11.05 12.85 -19.58
N GLU A 185 10.71 13.81 -20.46
CA GLU A 185 11.60 14.92 -20.87
C GLU A 185 11.96 15.85 -19.69
N LYS A 186 11.19 15.81 -18.59
CA LYS A 186 11.47 16.59 -17.38
C LYS A 186 12.65 16.07 -16.56
N VAL A 187 13.12 14.86 -16.85
CA VAL A 187 14.31 14.30 -16.20
C VAL A 187 15.54 14.99 -16.80
N LYS A 188 16.29 15.73 -15.98
CA LYS A 188 17.47 16.45 -16.47
C LYS A 188 18.57 15.49 -16.91
N GLY A 189 19.31 15.89 -17.93
CA GLY A 189 20.46 15.14 -18.47
C GLY A 189 20.05 14.16 -19.58
N PRO A 190 20.94 13.20 -19.91
CA PRO A 190 20.73 12.26 -21.02
C PRO A 190 19.44 11.44 -20.92
N ALA A 191 19.03 11.07 -19.71
CA ALA A 191 17.82 10.27 -19.47
C ALA A 191 16.49 10.94 -19.88
N GLY A 192 16.47 12.26 -20.05
CA GLY A 192 15.29 12.99 -20.56
C GLY A 192 15.39 13.38 -22.03
N GLN A 193 16.40 12.92 -22.77
CA GLN A 193 16.56 13.26 -24.20
C GLN A 193 15.89 12.25 -25.12
N VAL A 194 15.90 10.98 -24.74
CA VAL A 194 15.34 9.88 -25.55
C VAL A 194 14.38 9.05 -24.70
N GLU A 195 13.17 8.84 -25.20
CA GLU A 195 12.19 7.98 -24.53
C GLU A 195 12.61 6.51 -24.63
N THR A 196 12.88 5.89 -23.49
CA THR A 196 13.25 4.47 -23.42
C THR A 196 12.15 3.53 -23.94
N ILE A 197 12.51 2.37 -24.49
CA ILE A 197 11.53 1.38 -24.99
C ILE A 197 10.60 0.89 -23.88
N ALA A 198 11.07 0.74 -22.64
CA ALA A 198 10.23 0.40 -21.50
C ALA A 198 9.16 1.48 -21.25
N SER A 199 9.52 2.76 -21.33
CA SER A 199 8.54 3.86 -21.23
C SER A 199 7.46 3.77 -22.30
N GLN A 200 7.85 3.43 -23.53
CA GLN A 200 6.93 3.32 -24.66
C GLN A 200 5.95 2.14 -24.50
N ARG A 201 6.44 1.01 -23.97
CA ARG A 201 5.68 -0.25 -23.90
C ARG A 201 4.91 -0.46 -22.60
N ILE A 202 5.25 0.24 -21.52
CA ILE A 202 4.47 0.21 -20.28
C ILE A 202 3.15 0.98 -20.49
N GLU A 203 2.04 0.23 -20.46
CA GLU A 203 0.70 0.76 -20.72
C GLU A 203 0.21 1.62 -19.55
N PHE A 204 0.49 1.21 -18.31
CA PHE A 204 0.02 1.94 -17.13
C PHE A 204 0.84 1.65 -15.87
N TYR A 205 0.62 2.49 -14.86
CA TYR A 205 1.31 2.51 -13.58
C TYR A 205 0.35 2.11 -12.45
N LEU A 206 0.76 1.12 -11.66
CA LEU A 206 0.06 0.64 -10.48
C LEU A 206 0.81 1.07 -9.21
N HIS A 207 0.04 1.48 -8.21
CA HIS A 207 0.53 1.99 -6.92
C HIS A 207 -0.49 1.75 -5.80
N THR A 208 -0.17 2.18 -4.58
CA THR A 208 -0.95 1.97 -3.36
C THR A 208 -2.46 2.25 -3.50
N PRO A 209 -2.93 3.36 -4.09
CA PRO A 209 -4.38 3.60 -4.22
C PRO A 209 -5.13 2.54 -5.04
N HIS A 210 -4.44 1.79 -5.90
CA HIS A 210 -5.04 0.72 -6.69
C HIS A 210 -5.26 -0.54 -5.87
N ALA A 211 -4.30 -0.85 -4.99
CA ALA A 211 -4.42 -1.92 -4.00
C ALA A 211 -5.54 -1.61 -2.99
N GLU A 212 -5.62 -0.34 -2.54
CA GLU A 212 -6.68 0.15 -1.64
C GLU A 212 -8.08 -0.02 -2.21
N ARG A 213 -8.24 0.21 -3.52
CA ARG A 213 -9.51 0.04 -4.22
C ARG A 213 -9.89 -1.43 -4.45
N GLY A 214 -8.99 -2.39 -4.22
CA GLY A 214 -9.24 -3.82 -4.50
C GLY A 214 -9.35 -4.15 -5.99
N MET A 215 -8.76 -3.32 -6.85
CA MET A 215 -8.90 -3.41 -8.33
C MET A 215 -7.70 -4.10 -9.00
N LEU A 216 -6.71 -4.55 -8.24
CA LEU A 216 -5.47 -5.10 -8.80
C LEU A 216 -5.71 -6.29 -9.73
N LYS A 217 -6.61 -7.20 -9.35
CA LYS A 217 -6.96 -8.35 -10.21
C LYS A 217 -7.45 -7.90 -11.60
N GLU A 218 -8.38 -6.95 -11.66
CA GLU A 218 -8.89 -6.42 -12.92
C GLU A 218 -7.77 -5.80 -13.76
N TYR A 219 -6.87 -5.05 -13.13
CA TYR A 219 -5.73 -4.46 -13.82
C TYR A 219 -4.73 -5.51 -14.31
N TYR A 220 -4.49 -6.58 -13.55
CA TYR A 220 -3.60 -7.68 -13.95
C TYR A 220 -4.19 -8.56 -15.06
N ASP A 221 -5.51 -8.64 -15.19
CA ASP A 221 -6.16 -9.37 -16.28
C ASP A 221 -5.89 -8.70 -17.66
N ARG A 222 -5.53 -7.41 -17.69
CA ARG A 222 -5.24 -6.64 -18.92
C ARG A 222 -3.83 -6.81 -19.48
N ILE A 223 -2.89 -7.28 -18.66
CA ILE A 223 -1.46 -7.32 -18.97
C ILE A 223 -0.93 -8.75 -18.97
N THR A 224 0.20 -8.99 -19.62
CA THR A 224 0.88 -10.30 -19.62
C THR A 224 2.14 -10.29 -18.75
N SER A 225 2.73 -9.10 -18.56
CA SER A 225 3.99 -8.93 -17.84
C SER A 225 3.96 -7.73 -16.90
N VAL A 226 4.64 -7.80 -15.76
CA VAL A 226 4.79 -6.69 -14.82
C VAL A 226 6.26 -6.29 -14.65
N VAL A 227 6.53 -4.98 -14.55
CA VAL A 227 7.83 -4.45 -14.13
C VAL A 227 7.69 -3.91 -12.72
N MET A 228 8.41 -4.49 -11.77
CA MET A 228 8.28 -4.18 -10.35
C MET A 228 9.60 -3.68 -9.78
N VAL A 229 9.56 -2.61 -8.98
CA VAL A 229 10.75 -2.20 -8.21
C VAL A 229 10.67 -2.81 -6.83
N VAL A 230 11.70 -3.57 -6.45
CA VAL A 230 11.80 -4.27 -5.18
C VAL A 230 13.01 -3.80 -4.37
N ARG A 231 12.86 -3.87 -3.05
CA ARG A 231 13.87 -3.63 -2.02
C ARG A 231 13.80 -4.74 -0.99
N ASP A 232 14.93 -5.11 -0.41
CA ASP A 232 14.99 -5.94 0.80
C ASP A 232 13.93 -5.45 1.82
N PRO A 233 13.04 -6.32 2.32
CA PRO A 233 11.93 -5.93 3.21
C PRO A 233 12.36 -5.17 4.46
N LEU A 234 13.45 -5.55 5.11
CA LEU A 234 13.95 -4.86 6.30
C LEU A 234 14.38 -3.44 5.94
N GLU A 235 15.20 -3.30 4.90
CA GLU A 235 15.67 -2.02 4.40
C GLU A 235 14.52 -1.13 3.90
N ARG A 236 13.52 -1.73 3.28
CA ARG A 236 12.28 -1.06 2.84
C ARG A 236 11.50 -0.52 4.02
N PHE A 237 11.31 -1.34 5.06
CA PHE A 237 10.62 -0.94 6.28
C PHE A 237 11.36 0.22 6.96
N ILE A 238 12.67 0.11 7.16
CA ILE A 238 13.50 1.17 7.76
C ILE A 238 13.36 2.47 6.97
N SER A 239 13.46 2.39 5.64
CA SER A 239 13.29 3.55 4.75
C SER A 239 11.91 4.18 4.87
N ALA A 240 10.84 3.37 4.89
CA ALA A 240 9.46 3.82 5.06
C ALA A 240 9.25 4.50 6.41
N PHE A 241 9.71 3.87 7.50
CA PHE A 241 9.65 4.42 8.85
C PHE A 241 10.35 5.78 8.92
N LEU A 242 11.62 5.85 8.52
CA LEU A 242 12.39 7.08 8.57
C LEU A 242 11.80 8.17 7.66
N CYS A 243 11.18 7.79 6.54
CA CYS A 243 10.52 8.73 5.64
C CYS A 243 9.23 9.32 6.24
N ARG A 244 8.56 8.58 7.11
CA ARG A 244 7.30 8.97 7.76
C ARG A 244 7.48 9.59 9.14
N HIS A 245 8.69 9.53 9.70
CA HIS A 245 9.01 10.15 10.98
C HIS A 245 8.78 11.67 10.95
N PRO A 246 7.95 12.26 11.85
CA PRO A 246 7.60 13.68 11.84
C PRO A 246 8.81 14.62 11.80
N LYS A 247 9.82 14.40 12.66
CA LYS A 247 11.06 15.19 12.67
C LYS A 247 11.80 15.17 11.32
N ASN A 248 11.77 14.05 10.60
CA ASN A 248 12.39 13.93 9.29
C ASN A 248 11.57 14.64 8.22
N ILE A 249 10.24 14.55 8.27
CA ILE A 249 9.33 15.31 7.40
C ILE A 249 9.55 16.81 7.59
N ASP A 250 9.59 17.29 8.83
CA ASP A 250 9.80 18.69 9.18
C ASP A 250 11.16 19.20 8.66
N ALA A 251 12.23 18.42 8.83
CA ALA A 251 13.54 18.74 8.29
C ALA A 251 13.56 18.79 6.75
N MET A 252 12.92 17.81 6.09
CA MET A 252 12.80 17.81 4.62
C MET A 252 11.98 18.99 4.12
N ARG A 253 10.89 19.38 4.80
CA ARG A 253 10.09 20.57 4.48
C ARG A 253 10.92 21.84 4.57
N ALA A 254 11.65 22.03 5.67
CA ALA A 254 12.51 23.18 5.87
C ALA A 254 13.58 23.27 4.77
N ARG A 255 14.20 22.14 4.41
CA ARG A 255 15.16 22.05 3.30
C ARG A 255 14.52 22.41 1.96
N ASN A 256 13.42 21.77 1.60
CA ASN A 256 12.73 22.02 0.33
C ASN A 256 12.28 23.48 0.22
N ARG A 257 11.74 24.06 1.30
CA ARG A 257 11.37 25.48 1.36
C ARG A 257 12.58 26.38 1.09
N ARG A 258 13.72 26.14 1.75
CA ARG A 258 14.95 26.92 1.53
C ARG A 258 15.40 26.87 0.08
N VAL A 259 15.44 25.68 -0.51
CA VAL A 259 15.88 25.47 -1.90
C VAL A 259 14.94 26.16 -2.89
N ARG A 260 13.63 26.08 -2.67
CA ARG A 260 12.63 26.78 -3.49
C ARG A 260 12.79 28.30 -3.42
N LEU A 261 12.92 28.86 -2.22
CA LEU A 261 13.16 30.29 -2.03
C LEU A 261 14.46 30.73 -2.72
N GLN A 262 15.51 29.92 -2.68
CA GLN A 262 16.76 30.20 -3.39
C GLN A 262 16.64 30.13 -4.91
N ALA A 263 15.81 29.23 -5.45
CA ALA A 263 15.52 29.20 -6.89
C ALA A 263 14.70 30.42 -7.31
N GLU A 264 13.66 30.75 -6.53
CA GLU A 264 12.79 31.92 -6.75
C GLU A 264 13.58 33.24 -6.72
N MET A 265 14.48 33.43 -5.74
CA MET A 265 15.35 34.61 -5.69
C MET A 265 16.29 34.74 -6.89
N ARG A 266 16.58 33.64 -7.60
CA ARG A 266 17.41 33.62 -8.81
C ARG A 266 16.59 33.68 -10.11
N GLY A 267 15.25 33.74 -10.02
CA GLY A 267 14.38 33.63 -11.19
C GLY A 267 14.43 32.25 -11.85
N GLU A 268 14.85 31.21 -11.13
CA GLU A 268 14.96 29.84 -11.62
C GLU A 268 13.77 28.99 -11.15
N GLU A 269 13.41 27.97 -11.93
CA GLU A 269 12.48 26.94 -11.46
C GLU A 269 13.13 26.10 -10.35
N ALA A 270 12.41 25.88 -9.26
CA ALA A 270 12.86 25.00 -8.19
C ALA A 270 13.09 23.57 -8.75
N PRO A 271 14.14 22.86 -8.30
CA PRO A 271 14.40 21.54 -8.82
C PRO A 271 13.25 20.58 -8.50
N ALA A 272 12.97 19.64 -9.41
CA ALA A 272 11.82 18.74 -9.32
C ALA A 272 11.75 17.88 -8.04
N TRP A 273 12.85 17.70 -7.31
CA TRP A 273 12.88 17.01 -6.02
C TRP A 273 12.48 17.91 -4.84
N ALA A 274 12.61 19.24 -4.96
CA ALA A 274 12.22 20.22 -3.95
C ALA A 274 10.73 20.58 -4.06
N LYS A 275 9.87 19.57 -4.28
CA LYS A 275 8.43 19.75 -4.27
C LYS A 275 8.00 20.23 -2.88
N PRO A 276 6.92 21.03 -2.79
CA PRO A 276 6.28 21.25 -1.51
C PRO A 276 5.92 19.87 -0.98
N ILE A 277 6.44 19.52 0.19
CA ILE A 277 5.97 18.33 0.88
C ILE A 277 4.62 18.74 1.44
N TRP A 278 3.62 18.72 0.57
CA TRP A 278 2.23 18.83 0.95
C TRP A 278 2.08 17.78 2.03
N GLY A 279 1.89 18.23 3.27
CA GLY A 279 1.01 17.44 4.10
C GLY A 279 -0.26 17.36 3.28
N HIS A 280 -0.74 16.16 2.96
CA HIS A 280 -2.12 15.95 3.31
C HIS A 280 -2.32 16.66 4.66
N SER A 281 -3.31 17.55 4.73
CA SER A 281 -3.79 18.14 5.99
C SER A 281 -3.57 17.19 7.17
N ASP A 282 -3.76 15.90 6.93
CA ASP A 282 -3.51 14.74 7.75
C ASP A 282 -2.14 14.68 8.44
N VAL A 283 -0.93 14.92 7.89
CA VAL A 283 0.30 14.68 8.73
C VAL A 283 0.56 15.81 9.74
N GLU A 284 0.11 17.03 9.45
CA GLU A 284 0.16 18.15 10.41
C GLU A 284 -1.03 18.15 11.38
N THR A 285 -2.17 17.59 10.98
CA THR A 285 -3.39 17.52 11.82
C THR A 285 -3.63 16.17 12.47
N ASN A 286 -2.95 15.11 12.04
CA ASN A 286 -3.01 13.79 12.63
C ASN A 286 -2.08 13.78 13.83
N GLU A 287 -2.60 14.43 14.88
CA GLU A 287 -2.05 14.41 16.23
C GLU A 287 -1.71 12.97 16.63
N ILE A 288 -2.56 11.99 16.30
CA ILE A 288 -2.30 10.57 16.57
C ILE A 288 -1.01 10.10 15.90
N HIS A 289 -0.77 10.39 14.61
CA HIS A 289 0.48 10.04 13.92
C HIS A 289 1.70 10.63 14.62
N ARG A 290 1.65 11.92 15.00
CA ARG A 290 2.75 12.55 15.76
C ARG A 290 2.95 11.90 17.13
N ALA A 291 1.89 11.72 17.92
CA ALA A 291 1.95 11.03 19.22
C ALA A 291 2.54 9.63 19.10
N SER A 292 2.16 8.90 18.05
CA SER A 292 2.64 7.54 17.86
C SER A 292 4.16 7.52 17.63
N PHE A 293 4.66 8.39 16.76
CA PHE A 293 6.10 8.52 16.49
C PHE A 293 6.89 9.22 17.60
N THR A 294 6.28 9.94 18.54
CA THR A 294 7.04 10.58 19.63
C THR A 294 6.92 9.83 20.95
N GLY A 295 5.78 9.16 21.17
CA GLY A 295 5.46 8.42 22.38
C GLY A 295 5.71 6.93 22.25
N CYS A 296 5.09 6.27 21.26
CA CYS A 296 5.14 4.81 21.15
C CYS A 296 6.46 4.29 20.55
N TYR A 297 6.98 4.94 19.51
CA TYR A 297 8.15 4.45 18.77
C TYR A 297 8.98 5.62 18.20
N PRO A 298 9.78 6.31 19.02
CA PRO A 298 10.59 7.47 18.59
C PRO A 298 11.68 7.15 17.59
N ASN A 299 12.01 5.89 17.38
CA ASN A 299 13.01 5.43 16.44
C ASN A 299 12.72 3.98 16.02
N VAL A 300 13.50 3.46 15.06
CA VAL A 300 13.25 2.13 14.48
C VAL A 300 13.45 1.03 15.53
N ASN A 301 14.41 1.19 16.43
CA ASN A 301 14.67 0.21 17.48
C ASN A 301 13.48 0.10 18.44
N GLU A 302 12.99 1.22 18.97
CA GLU A 302 11.81 1.25 19.83
C GLU A 302 10.57 0.70 19.12
N PHE A 303 10.43 0.94 17.81
CA PHE A 303 9.37 0.30 17.02
C PHE A 303 9.46 -1.23 17.08
N ALA A 304 10.64 -1.79 16.86
CA ALA A 304 10.83 -3.23 16.87
C ALA A 304 10.43 -3.83 18.22
N PHE A 305 10.93 -3.27 19.33
CA PHE A 305 10.55 -3.71 20.68
C PHE A 305 9.06 -3.49 20.99
N CYS A 306 8.47 -2.40 20.50
CA CYS A 306 7.04 -2.12 20.67
C CYS A 306 6.13 -3.12 19.94
N ALA A 307 6.55 -3.61 18.78
CA ALA A 307 5.83 -4.62 18.01
C ALA A 307 6.01 -6.04 18.56
N ASP A 308 7.01 -6.25 19.43
CA ASP A 308 7.29 -7.52 20.07
C ASP A 308 6.24 -7.86 21.15
N GLU A 309 5.95 -9.14 21.35
CA GLU A 309 4.95 -9.59 22.34
C GLU A 309 5.44 -9.50 23.79
N ARG A 310 6.72 -9.19 23.98
CA ARG A 310 7.29 -9.04 25.31
C ARG A 310 6.58 -7.88 26.02
N PRO A 311 6.20 -8.07 27.30
CA PRO A 311 5.48 -7.05 28.04
C PRO A 311 6.34 -5.78 28.09
N LEU A 312 5.88 -4.72 27.41
CA LEU A 312 6.41 -3.39 27.63
C LEU A 312 6.16 -3.05 29.10
N ARG A 313 7.12 -2.38 29.73
CA ARG A 313 6.97 -1.92 31.14
C ARG A 313 5.71 -1.07 31.33
N THR A 314 5.15 -0.51 30.25
CA THR A 314 3.89 0.23 30.21
C THR A 314 3.11 -0.14 28.94
N VAL A 315 1.92 -0.72 29.08
CA VAL A 315 1.04 -1.14 27.97
C VAL A 315 0.33 0.05 27.33
N ILE A 316 0.03 1.09 28.11
CA ILE A 316 -0.61 2.32 27.67
C ILE A 316 0.39 3.45 27.84
N TYR A 317 0.73 4.14 26.75
CA TYR A 317 1.51 5.35 26.83
C TYR A 317 0.58 6.55 26.76
N ASN A 318 0.66 7.38 27.79
CA ASN A 318 0.09 8.72 27.78
C ASN A 318 1.16 9.67 27.28
N THR A 319 0.89 10.37 26.17
CA THR A 319 1.80 11.39 25.65
C THR A 319 1.04 12.71 25.47
N THR A 320 1.64 13.79 25.95
CA THR A 320 1.14 15.14 25.72
C THR A 320 1.76 15.66 24.44
N ILE A 321 0.95 15.87 23.40
CA ILE A 321 1.41 16.57 22.21
C ILE A 321 1.21 18.07 22.44
N SER A 322 2.27 18.84 22.21
CA SER A 322 2.20 20.29 22.10
C SER A 322 2.42 20.74 20.65
N TRP A 323 1.66 21.74 20.20
CA TRP A 323 1.86 22.37 18.90
C TRP A 323 1.49 23.85 18.95
N THR A 324 2.17 24.66 18.12
CA THR A 324 1.92 26.10 18.05
C THR A 324 1.06 26.41 16.82
N LYS A 325 -0.11 27.03 17.02
CA LYS A 325 -0.91 27.64 15.95
C LYS A 325 -0.66 29.15 15.94
N LYS A 326 -1.07 29.84 14.87
CA LYS A 326 -1.00 31.32 14.78
C LYS A 326 -1.66 32.06 15.98
N LYS A 327 -2.54 31.38 16.74
CA LYS A 327 -3.24 31.91 17.92
C LYS A 327 -2.80 31.29 19.26
N GLY A 328 -1.58 30.76 19.36
CA GLY A 328 -1.01 30.29 20.63
C GLY A 328 -0.50 28.85 20.63
N SER A 329 0.05 28.44 21.76
CA SER A 329 0.45 27.05 22.03
C SER A 329 -0.78 26.25 22.47
N HIS A 330 -0.98 25.10 21.85
CA HIS A 330 -2.01 24.14 22.19
C HIS A 330 -1.35 22.87 22.71
N GLN A 331 -1.98 22.24 23.70
CA GLN A 331 -1.56 20.95 24.23
C GLN A 331 -2.77 20.03 24.30
N ARG A 332 -2.55 18.75 24.01
CA ARG A 332 -3.55 17.68 24.17
C ARG A 332 -2.88 16.42 24.66
N ASP A 333 -3.47 15.83 25.68
CA ASP A 333 -3.10 14.50 26.14
C ASP A 333 -3.74 13.45 25.23
N ILE A 334 -2.92 12.55 24.72
CA ILE A 334 -3.34 11.43 23.88
C ILE A 334 -2.84 10.16 24.54
N SER A 335 -3.77 9.24 24.76
CA SER A 335 -3.49 7.90 25.24
C SER A 335 -3.50 6.94 24.05
N LEU A 336 -2.43 6.16 23.88
CA LEU A 336 -2.28 5.19 22.80
C LEU A 336 -1.95 3.81 23.36
N ASP A 337 -2.61 2.79 22.82
CA ASP A 337 -2.18 1.40 22.96
C ASP A 337 -1.03 1.16 21.97
N CYS A 338 0.20 1.39 22.43
CA CYS A 338 1.37 1.36 21.57
C CYS A 338 1.65 -0.05 21.03
N VAL A 339 1.42 -1.09 21.84
CA VAL A 339 1.65 -2.48 21.42
C VAL A 339 0.72 -2.83 20.27
N GLN A 340 -0.58 -2.58 20.44
CA GLN A 340 -1.55 -2.84 19.38
C GLN A 340 -1.23 -2.01 18.12
N LEU A 341 -0.85 -0.74 18.30
CA LEU A 341 -0.51 0.13 17.19
C LEU A 341 0.72 -0.34 16.40
N CYS A 342 1.80 -0.70 17.09
CA CYS A 342 3.02 -1.21 16.47
C CYS A 342 2.76 -2.52 15.71
N ARG A 343 1.94 -3.41 16.27
CA ARG A 343 1.49 -4.63 15.62
C ARG A 343 0.64 -4.36 14.39
N ASP A 344 -0.29 -3.42 14.47
CA ASP A 344 -1.11 -3.05 13.31
C ASP A 344 -0.25 -2.44 12.20
N ILE A 345 0.81 -1.70 12.52
CA ILE A 345 1.76 -1.19 11.52
C ILE A 345 2.53 -2.36 10.90
N ALA A 346 3.11 -3.23 11.72
CA ALA A 346 3.92 -4.36 11.26
C ALA A 346 3.12 -5.32 10.37
N THR A 347 1.83 -5.50 10.69
CA THR A 347 0.91 -6.38 9.94
C THR A 347 0.14 -5.65 8.83
N GLY A 348 0.42 -4.37 8.59
CA GLY A 348 -0.22 -3.58 7.53
C GLY A 348 -1.73 -3.35 7.72
N LYS A 349 -2.20 -3.26 8.96
CA LYS A 349 -3.62 -2.99 9.31
C LYS A 349 -3.94 -1.50 9.48
N THR A 350 -2.93 -0.63 9.52
CA THR A 350 -3.10 0.82 9.75
C THR A 350 -2.37 1.69 8.72
N ASP A 351 -2.86 2.91 8.53
CA ASP A 351 -2.33 3.90 7.59
C ASP A 351 -1.19 4.77 8.14
N ASN A 352 -0.84 4.60 9.41
CA ASN A 352 0.22 5.39 10.06
C ASN A 352 1.53 5.36 9.26
N ILE A 353 1.87 4.20 8.70
CA ILE A 353 2.96 4.05 7.74
C ILE A 353 2.39 3.43 6.45
N HIS A 354 1.66 4.23 5.67
CA HIS A 354 1.04 3.80 4.40
C HIS A 354 1.97 3.03 3.44
N HIS A 355 3.29 3.32 3.45
CA HIS A 355 4.28 2.61 2.64
C HIS A 355 4.56 1.17 3.10
N VAL A 356 4.16 0.80 4.32
CA VAL A 356 4.25 -0.56 4.88
C VAL A 356 2.90 -1.27 4.77
N ARG A 357 1.78 -0.55 4.91
CA ARG A 357 0.42 -1.09 4.81
C ARG A 357 0.23 -1.99 3.59
N TRP A 358 0.60 -1.48 2.42
CA TRP A 358 0.46 -2.18 1.15
C TRP A 358 1.80 -2.78 0.77
N ASN A 359 2.08 -3.95 1.36
CA ASN A 359 3.34 -4.67 1.21
C ASN A 359 3.37 -5.52 -0.08
N TYR A 360 4.41 -6.33 -0.27
CA TYR A 360 4.49 -7.17 -1.47
C TYR A 360 3.33 -8.16 -1.58
N GLN A 361 2.90 -8.75 -0.46
CA GLN A 361 1.78 -9.70 -0.46
C GLN A 361 0.50 -9.04 -1.00
N SER A 362 0.23 -7.78 -0.62
CA SER A 362 -0.94 -7.06 -1.10
C SER A 362 -0.99 -6.91 -2.62
N PHE A 363 0.17 -6.74 -3.28
CA PHE A 363 0.23 -6.61 -4.74
C PHE A 363 0.28 -7.96 -5.44
N LEU A 364 0.90 -8.97 -4.83
CA LEU A 364 1.08 -10.26 -5.49
C LEU A 364 -0.09 -11.23 -5.31
N ASN A 365 -0.96 -11.02 -4.32
CA ASN A 365 -2.14 -11.87 -4.10
C ASN A 365 -3.00 -12.03 -5.36
N ASP A 366 -3.13 -10.95 -6.13
CA ASP A 366 -3.94 -10.93 -7.35
C ASP A 366 -3.12 -11.17 -8.63
N LEU A 367 -1.80 -11.28 -8.53
CA LEU A 367 -0.92 -11.50 -9.67
C LEU A 367 -0.82 -13.00 -9.97
N SER A 368 -1.41 -13.43 -11.08
CA SER A 368 -1.34 -14.83 -11.53
C SER A 368 0.12 -15.32 -11.62
N PRO A 369 0.40 -16.59 -11.23
CA PRO A 369 1.73 -17.19 -11.36
C PRO A 369 2.20 -17.28 -12.82
N GLU A 370 1.26 -17.29 -13.79
CA GLU A 370 1.55 -17.35 -15.23
C GLU A 370 1.96 -16.00 -15.83
N LYS A 371 1.98 -14.92 -15.04
CA LYS A 371 2.45 -13.61 -15.53
C LYS A 371 3.97 -13.53 -15.45
N GLU A 372 4.58 -13.00 -16.50
CA GLU A 372 6.01 -12.67 -16.54
C GLU A 372 6.30 -11.51 -15.59
N VAL A 373 7.43 -11.59 -14.87
CA VAL A 373 7.82 -10.58 -13.88
C VAL A 373 9.22 -10.08 -14.23
N PHE A 374 9.35 -8.77 -14.39
CA PHE A 374 10.63 -8.06 -14.39
C PHE A 374 10.82 -7.42 -13.02
N VAL A 375 12.03 -7.52 -12.47
CA VAL A 375 12.39 -6.95 -11.19
C VAL A 375 13.52 -5.94 -11.34
N ILE A 376 13.32 -4.76 -10.77
CA ILE A 376 14.35 -3.73 -10.59
C ILE A 376 14.68 -3.65 -9.10
N ARG A 377 15.89 -4.05 -8.72
CA ARG A 377 16.36 -4.01 -7.33
C ARG A 377 16.77 -2.59 -6.98
N THR A 378 16.33 -2.06 -5.83
CA THR A 378 16.66 -0.70 -5.41
C THR A 378 18.17 -0.45 -5.31
N THR A 379 18.96 -1.47 -4.94
CA THR A 379 20.42 -1.39 -4.83
C THR A 379 21.14 -1.51 -6.17
N HIS A 380 20.42 -1.84 -7.24
CA HIS A 380 20.94 -1.95 -8.62
C HIS A 380 20.00 -1.22 -9.59
N LEU A 381 19.41 -0.11 -9.12
CA LEU A 381 18.25 0.53 -9.74
C LEU A 381 18.47 0.82 -11.23
N TRP A 382 19.64 1.35 -11.56
CA TRP A 382 19.98 1.75 -12.92
C TRP A 382 20.42 0.57 -13.78
N ASN A 383 21.22 -0.34 -13.24
CA ASN A 383 21.66 -1.53 -13.97
C ASN A 383 20.46 -2.40 -14.36
N ASP A 384 19.55 -2.64 -13.42
CA ASP A 384 18.35 -3.44 -13.70
C ASP A 384 17.41 -2.70 -14.67
N TRP A 385 17.31 -1.36 -14.59
CA TRP A 385 16.54 -0.57 -15.56
C TRP A 385 17.08 -0.68 -16.99
N VAL A 386 18.42 -0.63 -17.15
CA VAL A 386 19.09 -0.84 -18.44
C VAL A 386 18.82 -2.26 -18.94
N THR A 387 18.99 -3.28 -18.10
CA THR A 387 18.73 -4.68 -18.45
C THR A 387 17.29 -4.91 -18.91
N VAL A 388 16.31 -4.34 -18.21
CA VAL A 388 14.89 -4.44 -18.60
C VAL A 388 14.67 -3.83 -19.99
N ASN A 389 15.22 -2.65 -20.26
CA ASN A 389 15.09 -2.01 -21.59
C ASN A 389 15.76 -2.84 -22.69
N ASN A 390 16.93 -3.42 -22.44
CA ASN A 390 17.61 -4.26 -23.42
C ASN A 390 16.79 -5.52 -23.74
N ILE A 391 16.20 -6.18 -22.74
CA ILE A 391 15.32 -7.36 -22.95
C ILE A 391 14.05 -6.99 -23.73
N LEU A 392 13.56 -5.76 -23.57
CA LEU A 392 12.40 -5.23 -24.30
C LEU A 392 12.74 -4.73 -25.72
N GLY A 393 13.98 -4.93 -26.18
CA GLY A 393 14.40 -4.66 -27.56
C GLY A 393 15.02 -3.28 -27.79
N SER A 394 15.59 -2.63 -26.77
CA SER A 394 16.32 -1.37 -26.98
C SER A 394 17.47 -1.58 -27.97
N THR A 395 17.50 -0.80 -29.05
CA THR A 395 18.58 -0.79 -30.04
C THR A 395 19.66 0.24 -29.74
N GLU A 396 19.38 1.16 -28.83
CA GLU A 396 20.25 2.25 -28.41
C GLU A 396 20.68 2.07 -26.95
N ASP A 397 21.79 2.71 -26.59
CA ASP A 397 22.26 2.77 -25.22
C ASP A 397 21.25 3.48 -24.31
N VAL A 398 20.80 2.78 -23.28
CA VAL A 398 19.79 3.28 -22.35
C VAL A 398 20.42 4.32 -21.43
N SER A 399 20.13 5.59 -21.69
CA SER A 399 20.58 6.71 -20.87
C SER A 399 19.95 6.69 -19.48
N VAL A 400 20.78 6.84 -18.44
CA VAL A 400 20.34 6.94 -17.03
C VAL A 400 20.71 8.32 -16.46
N PRO A 401 20.00 8.83 -15.44
CA PRO A 401 20.28 10.16 -14.90
C PRO A 401 21.72 10.27 -14.36
N GLU A 402 22.44 11.34 -14.74
CA GLU A 402 23.84 11.59 -14.31
C GLU A 402 23.99 11.79 -12.80
N LYS A 403 22.93 12.23 -12.12
CA LYS A 403 22.97 12.63 -10.71
C LYS A 403 22.28 11.62 -9.79
N GLY A 404 23.08 11.11 -8.88
CA GLY A 404 22.71 10.23 -7.78
C GLY A 404 23.47 8.93 -7.93
N THR A 405 24.59 8.80 -7.23
CA THR A 405 25.11 7.47 -6.94
C THR A 405 23.97 6.63 -6.36
N GLU A 406 24.00 5.30 -6.51
CA GLU A 406 23.02 4.41 -5.89
C GLU A 406 22.89 4.72 -4.37
N GLU A 407 23.98 5.17 -3.75
CA GLU A 407 24.06 5.63 -2.37
C GLU A 407 23.32 6.96 -2.11
N ASP A 408 23.41 7.93 -3.04
CA ASP A 408 22.77 9.24 -2.94
C ASP A 408 21.25 9.19 -3.16
N THR A 409 20.72 8.15 -3.79
CA THR A 409 19.28 8.04 -4.09
C THR A 409 18.53 7.17 -3.09
N VAL A 410 19.18 6.14 -2.55
CA VAL A 410 18.50 5.15 -1.68
C VAL A 410 18.52 5.57 -0.21
N ASN A 411 19.54 6.33 0.23
CA ASN A 411 19.76 6.67 1.63
C ASN A 411 20.34 8.09 1.88
N ALA A 412 20.33 9.05 0.92
CA ALA A 412 20.86 10.42 1.13
C ALA A 412 20.06 11.23 2.17
N ARG A 413 20.33 10.89 3.42
CA ARG A 413 19.67 11.34 4.63
C ARG A 413 20.70 11.49 5.75
N ARG A 414 21.99 11.63 5.41
CA ARG A 414 23.09 11.84 6.37
C ARG A 414 22.79 13.00 7.34
N SER A 415 21.92 13.95 6.98
CA SER A 415 21.49 15.08 7.81
C SER A 415 20.07 15.00 8.39
N LEU A 416 19.39 13.84 8.34
CA LEU A 416 18.07 13.74 8.95
C LEU A 416 18.15 13.65 10.49
N PRO A 417 17.22 14.30 11.22
CA PRO A 417 17.19 14.29 12.69
C PRO A 417 17.04 12.90 13.29
N VAL A 418 16.27 12.01 12.65
CA VAL A 418 16.10 10.63 13.09
C VAL A 418 16.73 9.71 12.07
N ARG A 419 17.63 8.86 12.56
CA ARG A 419 18.46 7.94 11.78
C ARG A 419 18.08 6.49 12.11
N ASN A 420 18.58 5.57 11.29
CA ASN A 420 18.55 4.16 11.65
C ASN A 420 19.44 3.92 12.89
N ASN A 421 18.85 3.43 13.97
CA ASN A 421 19.51 3.07 15.23
C ASN A 421 19.19 1.63 15.65
N LEU A 422 18.76 0.79 14.69
CA LEU A 422 18.31 -0.57 14.94
C LEU A 422 19.45 -1.44 15.49
N THR A 423 19.29 -1.93 16.71
CA THR A 423 20.24 -2.84 17.37
C THR A 423 20.16 -4.24 16.72
N PRO A 424 21.15 -5.14 16.95
CA PRO A 424 21.06 -6.52 16.49
C PRO A 424 19.79 -7.24 16.98
N GLU A 425 19.42 -7.06 18.25
CA GLU A 425 18.19 -7.62 18.82
C GLU A 425 16.93 -7.03 18.17
N GLY A 426 16.85 -5.69 18.07
CA GLY A 426 15.74 -5.03 17.38
C GLY A 426 15.62 -5.46 15.91
N ARG A 427 16.76 -5.71 15.24
CA ARG A 427 16.80 -6.23 13.88
C ARG A 427 16.21 -7.62 13.79
N GLU A 428 16.57 -8.52 14.71
CA GLU A 428 16.04 -9.87 14.75
C GLU A 428 14.51 -9.86 14.90
N ILE A 429 13.98 -9.08 15.85
CA ILE A 429 12.53 -8.92 16.05
C ILE A 429 11.87 -8.46 14.75
N LEU A 430 12.40 -7.39 14.14
CA LEU A 430 11.82 -6.82 12.93
C LEU A 430 11.89 -7.78 11.74
N CYS A 431 12.98 -8.56 11.62
CA CYS A 431 13.09 -9.62 10.63
C CYS A 431 12.01 -10.70 10.82
N GLN A 432 11.74 -11.12 12.06
CA GLN A 432 10.66 -12.08 12.34
C GLN A 432 9.28 -11.53 11.98
N LEU A 433 9.02 -10.26 12.29
CA LEU A 433 7.78 -9.58 11.90
C LEU A 433 7.61 -9.50 10.37
N LEU A 434 8.71 -9.32 9.64
CA LEU A 434 8.75 -9.22 8.18
C LEU A 434 8.92 -10.58 7.48
N ARG A 435 8.89 -11.70 8.20
CA ARG A 435 9.19 -13.04 7.66
C ARG A 435 8.39 -13.38 6.40
N GLU A 436 7.08 -13.16 6.41
CA GLU A 436 6.23 -13.43 5.24
C GLU A 436 6.56 -12.49 4.08
N GLU A 437 6.86 -11.22 4.36
CA GLU A 437 7.28 -10.28 3.33
C GLU A 437 8.62 -10.67 2.70
N ILE A 438 9.56 -11.19 3.49
CA ILE A 438 10.84 -11.77 3.02
C ILE A 438 10.59 -12.99 2.15
N ARG A 439 9.71 -13.92 2.56
CA ARG A 439 9.35 -15.08 1.74
C ARG A 439 8.81 -14.65 0.37
N VAL A 440 7.91 -13.67 0.35
CA VAL A 440 7.34 -13.12 -0.89
C VAL A 440 8.41 -12.43 -1.74
N TYR A 441 9.32 -11.68 -1.11
CA TYR A 441 10.45 -11.05 -1.79
C TYR A 441 11.36 -12.06 -2.47
N VAL A 442 11.74 -13.15 -1.78
CA VAL A 442 12.51 -14.25 -2.36
C VAL A 442 11.79 -14.87 -3.56
N SER A 443 10.48 -15.13 -3.44
CA SER A 443 9.67 -15.64 -4.54
C SER A 443 9.66 -14.71 -5.76
N MET A 444 9.57 -13.39 -5.57
CA MET A 444 9.65 -12.43 -6.68
C MET A 444 11.00 -12.45 -7.39
N LEU A 445 12.10 -12.48 -6.65
CA LEU A 445 13.44 -12.55 -7.24
C LEU A 445 13.59 -13.80 -8.12
N ASN A 446 13.10 -14.93 -7.61
CA ASN A 446 13.12 -16.21 -8.31
C ASN A 446 12.23 -16.25 -9.57
N ARG A 447 11.14 -15.48 -9.61
CA ARG A 447 10.31 -15.32 -10.81
C ARG A 447 10.87 -14.34 -11.84
N ALA A 448 11.79 -13.45 -11.43
CA ALA A 448 12.20 -12.33 -12.26
C ALA A 448 12.96 -12.76 -13.52
N VAL A 449 12.45 -12.44 -14.71
CA VAL A 449 13.06 -12.91 -15.97
C VAL A 449 14.40 -12.26 -16.30
N ASN A 450 14.62 -11.03 -15.81
CA ASN A 450 15.77 -10.19 -16.11
C ASN A 450 16.95 -10.35 -15.13
N LEU A 451 16.82 -11.19 -14.11
CA LEU A 451 17.88 -11.45 -13.14
C LEU A 451 18.60 -12.76 -13.46
N SER A 452 19.93 -12.76 -13.38
CA SER A 452 20.73 -13.99 -13.41
C SER A 452 20.64 -14.74 -12.06
N ASN A 453 21.17 -15.96 -11.99
CA ASN A 453 21.28 -16.68 -10.71
C ASN A 453 22.17 -15.90 -9.72
N ASP A 454 23.25 -15.30 -10.21
CA ASP A 454 24.16 -14.50 -9.38
C ASP A 454 23.47 -13.22 -8.88
N ASP A 455 22.60 -12.60 -9.68
CA ASP A 455 21.81 -11.45 -9.26
C ASP A 455 20.81 -11.78 -8.16
N VAL A 456 20.12 -12.92 -8.30
CA VAL A 456 19.22 -13.45 -7.28
C VAL A 456 20.03 -13.75 -6.02
N GLN A 457 21.12 -14.52 -6.14
CA GLN A 457 21.96 -14.89 -5.00
C GLN A 457 22.55 -13.67 -4.27
N SER A 458 23.04 -12.67 -5.00
CA SER A 458 23.54 -11.42 -4.41
C SER A 458 22.47 -10.69 -3.59
N SER A 459 21.23 -10.68 -4.10
CA SER A 459 20.08 -10.10 -3.36
C SER A 459 19.75 -10.92 -2.12
N LEU A 460 19.83 -12.25 -2.23
CA LEU A 460 19.61 -13.19 -1.13
C LEU A 460 20.71 -13.13 -0.06
N ASP A 461 21.95 -12.84 -0.44
CA ASP A 461 23.05 -12.58 0.49
C ASP A 461 22.76 -11.31 1.32
N GLY A 462 22.13 -10.30 0.72
CA GLY A 462 21.60 -9.14 1.44
C GLY A 462 20.61 -9.54 2.53
N VAL A 463 19.63 -10.39 2.19
CA VAL A 463 18.65 -10.93 3.15
C VAL A 463 19.34 -11.76 4.23
N LYS A 464 20.31 -12.60 3.87
CA LYS A 464 21.07 -13.43 4.81
C LYS A 464 21.86 -12.57 5.82
N ASN A 465 22.50 -11.50 5.35
CA ASN A 465 23.27 -10.59 6.20
C ASN A 465 22.37 -9.77 7.13
N ASN A 466 21.18 -9.40 6.65
CA ASN A 466 20.22 -8.60 7.41
C ASN A 466 19.39 -9.45 8.39
N CYS A 467 18.93 -10.63 7.95
CA CYS A 467 17.96 -11.48 8.63
C CYS A 467 18.38 -12.96 8.60
N PRO A 468 19.53 -13.35 9.20
CA PRO A 468 20.12 -14.68 9.05
C PRO A 468 19.19 -15.82 9.50
N LEU A 469 18.51 -15.67 10.64
CA LEU A 469 17.60 -16.70 11.16
C LEU A 469 16.38 -16.94 10.27
N VAL A 470 15.85 -15.87 9.66
CA VAL A 470 14.73 -15.98 8.72
C VAL A 470 15.22 -16.65 7.43
N TYR A 471 16.37 -16.22 6.92
CA TYR A 471 17.00 -16.82 5.74
C TYR A 471 17.20 -18.33 5.91
N GLU A 472 17.87 -18.75 6.99
CA GLU A 472 18.11 -20.16 7.30
C GLU A 472 16.81 -20.96 7.42
N SER A 473 15.79 -20.39 8.07
CA SER A 473 14.49 -21.05 8.17
C SER A 473 13.80 -21.22 6.81
N LEU A 474 13.94 -20.26 5.89
CA LEU A 474 13.41 -20.37 4.53
C LEU A 474 14.19 -21.41 3.72
N SER A 475 15.52 -21.42 3.81
CA SER A 475 16.38 -22.43 3.16
C SER A 475 16.01 -23.85 3.58
N LEU A 476 15.80 -24.07 4.89
CA LEU A 476 15.38 -25.37 5.42
C LEU A 476 13.99 -25.78 4.92
N ALA A 477 13.06 -24.84 4.77
CA ALA A 477 11.73 -25.11 4.24
C ALA A 477 11.79 -25.48 2.74
N SER A 478 12.64 -24.80 1.96
CA SER A 478 12.87 -25.08 0.54
C SER A 478 13.43 -26.49 0.32
N SER A 479 14.39 -26.93 1.14
CA SER A 479 15.04 -28.25 1.01
C SER A 479 14.14 -29.48 1.27
N LYS A 480 12.90 -29.27 1.74
CA LYS A 480 11.95 -30.37 2.02
C LYS A 480 11.02 -30.68 0.86
N HIS A 481 11.04 -29.86 -0.18
CA HIS A 481 10.30 -30.03 -1.42
C HIS A 481 11.27 -30.43 -2.53
#